data_AF-A0A453P5K2-F1
#
_entry.id   AF-A0A453P5K2-F1
#
_cell.length_a   1.000
_cell.length_b   1.000
_cell.length_c   1.000
_cell.angle_alpha   90.00
_cell.angle_beta   90.00
_cell.angle_gamma   90.00
#
_symmetry.space_group_name_H-M   'P 1'
#
loop_
_entity.id
_entity.type
_entity.pdbx_description
1 polymer ?
#
loop_
_entity_poly.entity_id
_entity_poly.type
_entity_poly.pdbx_seq_one_letter_code
_entity_poly.pdbx_strand_id
1 'polypeptide(L)'
;GAADGGIPQLSSVANSVVSRCSRILAVATENLQQSYEADFPDNCKEPNTYARELLEYCCHKALHEVTTRPDYLSDMNLRRLMFDMMLAWENPGAEEGLLKNNSTSCNPVEIEDEDEGSIFYANSTSLAVQVNDMKTVGLSAFTRIAPSCPIIADLVTVHNLFDALTCSSGGRLHYFVYDKYLKSLDRVFRSIKGVMQSSLASSFNLDAGECIVAIDGDKPIHPVLQHIGISAWPGTLILTTHALYFQSIRVGYGDKIVKYDLATDSNQVIKRDFTGPLGVRLFDKAVMYKSSTLTNLFRLS
;
A
#
# COMPACT_ATOMS: atom_id res chain seq x y z
N GLY A 1 13.63 -15.99 -35.93
CA GLY A 1 13.82 -17.14 -35.04
C GLY A 1 14.58 -16.66 -33.84
N ALA A 2 13.92 -16.54 -32.69
CA ALA A 2 14.58 -16.14 -31.44
C ALA A 2 15.04 -17.41 -30.73
N ALA A 3 16.35 -17.53 -30.51
CA ALA A 3 16.90 -18.57 -29.66
C ALA A 3 16.32 -18.41 -28.26
N ASP A 4 15.98 -19.53 -27.64
CA ASP A 4 15.51 -19.67 -26.27
C ASP A 4 16.64 -19.24 -25.31
N GLY A 5 16.76 -17.92 -25.09
CA GLY A 5 17.84 -17.27 -24.31
C GLY A 5 17.56 -17.24 -22.80
N GLY A 6 16.94 -18.29 -22.28
CA GLY A 6 16.68 -18.43 -20.85
C GLY A 6 17.95 -18.81 -20.07
N ILE A 7 18.07 -18.33 -18.85
CA ILE A 7 19.09 -18.75 -17.89
C ILE A 7 18.68 -20.16 -17.40
N PRO A 8 19.48 -21.21 -17.65
CA PRO A 8 19.06 -22.60 -17.43
C PRO A 8 18.87 -22.95 -15.94
N GLN A 9 19.45 -22.17 -15.03
CA GLN A 9 19.28 -22.35 -13.59
C GLN A 9 17.92 -21.83 -13.09
N LEU A 10 17.21 -21.02 -13.89
CA LEU A 10 15.97 -20.37 -13.49
C LEU A 10 14.73 -21.13 -13.97
N SER A 11 13.66 -21.09 -13.18
CA SER A 11 12.33 -21.57 -13.58
C SER A 11 11.77 -20.77 -14.76
N SER A 12 10.75 -21.31 -15.44
CA SER A 12 10.07 -20.60 -16.54
C SER A 12 9.52 -19.24 -16.12
N VAL A 13 8.97 -19.15 -14.91
CA VAL A 13 8.43 -17.91 -14.33
C VAL A 13 9.57 -16.94 -14.00
N ALA A 14 10.67 -17.41 -13.41
CA ALA A 14 11.82 -16.58 -13.08
C ALA A 14 12.50 -16.02 -14.35
N ASN A 15 12.67 -16.83 -15.40
CA ASN A 15 13.18 -16.37 -16.69
C ASN A 15 12.28 -15.30 -17.33
N SER A 16 10.96 -15.48 -17.27
CA SER A 16 10.00 -14.48 -17.74
C SER A 16 10.12 -13.15 -16.97
N VAL A 17 10.28 -13.21 -15.64
CA VAL A 17 10.50 -12.03 -14.81
C VAL A 17 11.82 -11.34 -15.15
N VAL A 18 12.93 -12.08 -15.25
CA VAL A 18 14.25 -11.53 -15.60
C VAL A 18 14.22 -10.86 -16.98
N SER A 19 13.56 -11.47 -17.96
CA SER A 19 13.37 -10.86 -19.29
C SER A 19 12.55 -9.57 -19.25
N ARG A 20 11.55 -9.47 -18.36
CA ARG A 20 10.80 -8.21 -18.16
C ARG A 20 11.65 -7.16 -17.45
N CYS A 21 12.45 -7.54 -16.46
CA CYS A 21 13.39 -6.65 -15.78
C CYS A 21 14.45 -6.11 -16.77
N SER A 22 15.01 -6.96 -17.63
CA SER A 22 16.01 -6.58 -18.61
C SER A 22 15.46 -5.55 -19.61
N ARG A 23 14.21 -5.73 -20.06
CA ARG A 23 13.48 -4.77 -20.90
C ARG A 23 13.24 -3.43 -20.20
N ILE A 24 12.91 -3.44 -18.90
CA ILE A 24 12.72 -2.22 -18.11
C ILE A 24 14.03 -1.43 -18.00
N LEU A 25 15.13 -2.14 -17.77
CA LEU A 25 16.47 -1.58 -17.62
C LEU A 25 17.14 -1.23 -18.95
N ALA A 26 16.56 -1.63 -20.09
CA ALA A 26 17.15 -1.54 -21.42
C ALA A 26 18.55 -2.18 -21.52
N VAL A 27 18.74 -3.32 -20.84
CA VAL A 27 19.98 -4.11 -20.82
C VAL A 27 19.68 -5.54 -21.29
N ALA A 28 20.63 -6.17 -21.98
CA ALA A 28 20.50 -7.58 -22.38
C ALA A 28 20.49 -8.50 -21.15
N THR A 29 19.77 -9.62 -21.21
CA THR A 29 19.67 -10.60 -20.10
C THR A 29 21.03 -11.12 -19.67
N GLU A 30 21.93 -11.35 -20.63
CA GLU A 30 23.29 -11.85 -20.41
C GLU A 30 24.15 -10.82 -19.68
N ASN A 31 24.02 -9.54 -20.05
CA ASN A 31 24.76 -8.46 -19.40
C ASN A 31 24.29 -8.25 -17.96
N LEU A 32 22.99 -8.45 -17.69
CA LEU A 32 22.43 -8.35 -16.35
C LEU A 32 22.95 -9.48 -15.45
N GLN A 33 23.01 -10.70 -15.98
CA GLN A 33 23.63 -11.85 -15.31
C GLN A 33 25.12 -11.62 -15.04
N GLN A 34 25.88 -11.16 -16.04
CA GLN A 34 27.31 -10.86 -15.88
C GLN A 34 27.56 -9.75 -14.85
N SER A 35 26.69 -8.73 -14.80
CA SER A 35 26.78 -7.67 -13.80
C SER A 35 26.59 -8.22 -12.39
N TYR A 36 25.63 -9.11 -12.19
CA TYR A 36 25.42 -9.79 -10.91
C TYR A 36 26.63 -10.63 -10.50
N GLU A 37 27.17 -11.44 -11.42
CA GLU A 37 28.33 -12.30 -11.15
C GLU A 37 29.60 -11.50 -10.84
N ALA A 38 29.75 -10.32 -11.45
CA ALA A 38 30.83 -9.39 -11.16
C ALA A 38 30.69 -8.72 -9.77
N ASP A 39 29.46 -8.34 -9.40
CA ASP A 39 29.16 -7.69 -8.12
C ASP A 39 29.21 -8.69 -6.95
N PHE A 40 28.85 -9.96 -7.19
CA PHE A 40 28.69 -11.01 -6.16
C PHE A 40 29.34 -12.35 -6.56
N PRO A 41 30.68 -12.42 -6.69
CA PRO A 41 31.37 -13.62 -7.17
C PRO A 41 31.24 -14.83 -6.21
N ASP A 42 31.08 -14.58 -4.90
CA ASP A 42 31.01 -15.63 -3.87
C ASP A 42 29.67 -16.38 -3.82
N ASN A 43 28.62 -15.80 -4.40
CA ASN A 43 27.24 -16.28 -4.33
C ASN A 43 26.91 -17.36 -5.39
N CYS A 44 27.85 -17.67 -6.28
CA CYS A 44 27.68 -18.61 -7.39
C CYS A 44 27.85 -20.10 -7.00
N LYS A 45 27.95 -20.41 -5.71
CA LYS A 45 28.34 -21.76 -5.22
C LYS A 45 27.17 -22.73 -5.13
N GLU A 46 25.96 -22.25 -4.84
CA GLU A 46 24.75 -23.08 -4.71
C GLU A 46 23.70 -22.68 -5.76
N PRO A 47 23.20 -23.60 -6.61
CA PRO A 47 22.32 -23.26 -7.72
C PRO A 47 20.99 -22.59 -7.30
N ASN A 48 20.37 -23.06 -6.21
CA ASN A 48 19.09 -22.52 -5.74
C ASN A 48 19.26 -21.13 -5.07
N THR A 49 20.36 -20.95 -4.35
CA THR A 49 20.72 -19.67 -3.73
C THR A 49 21.08 -18.64 -4.81
N TYR A 50 21.87 -19.05 -5.80
CA TYR A 50 22.17 -18.24 -6.99
C TYR A 50 20.90 -17.81 -7.73
N ALA A 51 19.97 -18.74 -7.99
CA ALA A 51 18.71 -18.42 -8.67
C ALA A 51 17.87 -17.38 -7.91
N ARG A 52 17.79 -17.48 -6.58
CA ARG A 52 17.11 -16.49 -5.72
C ARG A 52 17.77 -15.13 -5.78
N GLU A 53 19.08 -15.09 -5.56
CA GLU A 53 19.81 -13.83 -5.41
C GLU A 53 19.94 -13.09 -6.74
N LEU A 54 20.16 -13.81 -7.85
CA LEU A 54 20.11 -13.23 -9.19
C LEU A 54 18.72 -12.63 -9.48
N LEU A 55 17.65 -13.37 -9.15
CA LEU A 55 16.29 -12.87 -9.31
C LEU A 55 16.04 -11.62 -8.45
N GLU A 56 16.42 -11.63 -7.18
CA GLU A 56 16.32 -10.47 -6.28
C GLU A 56 17.05 -9.26 -6.87
N TYR A 57 18.31 -9.43 -7.29
CA TYR A 57 19.11 -8.39 -7.91
C TYR A 57 18.43 -7.77 -9.13
N CYS A 58 17.90 -8.62 -10.02
CA CYS A 58 17.18 -8.16 -11.21
C CYS A 58 15.90 -7.41 -10.84
N CYS A 59 15.15 -7.91 -9.85
CA CYS A 59 13.92 -7.29 -9.38
C CYS A 59 14.19 -5.93 -8.75
N HIS A 60 15.15 -5.84 -7.83
CA HIS A 60 15.49 -4.60 -7.13
C HIS A 60 15.97 -3.52 -8.11
N LYS A 61 16.84 -3.85 -9.07
CA LYS A 61 17.27 -2.90 -10.11
C LYS A 61 16.08 -2.39 -10.93
N ALA A 62 15.22 -3.29 -11.41
CA ALA A 62 14.07 -2.92 -12.22
C ALA A 62 13.03 -2.09 -11.43
N LEU A 63 12.77 -2.46 -10.17
CA LEU A 63 11.84 -1.72 -9.31
C LEU A 63 12.38 -0.34 -8.95
N HIS A 64 13.69 -0.22 -8.68
CA HIS A 64 14.32 1.09 -8.47
C HIS A 64 14.13 1.98 -9.70
N GLU A 65 14.37 1.48 -10.91
CA GLU A 65 14.17 2.24 -12.14
C GLU A 65 12.69 2.65 -12.33
N VAL A 66 11.74 1.74 -12.14
CA VAL A 66 10.32 2.04 -12.38
C VAL A 66 9.74 2.99 -11.32
N THR A 67 10.14 2.87 -10.05
CA THR A 67 9.62 3.71 -8.97
C THR A 67 10.07 5.17 -9.06
N THR A 68 11.09 5.48 -9.86
CA THR A 68 11.46 6.89 -10.17
C THR A 68 10.46 7.57 -11.10
N ARG A 69 9.62 6.80 -11.82
CA ARG A 69 8.65 7.34 -12.78
C ARG A 69 7.41 7.83 -12.03
N PRO A 70 6.80 8.94 -12.45
CA PRO A 70 5.55 9.39 -11.83
C PRO A 70 4.44 8.35 -12.05
N ASP A 71 3.52 8.26 -11.09
CA ASP A 71 2.26 7.53 -11.22
C ASP A 71 2.41 6.01 -11.50
N TYR A 72 3.57 5.42 -11.19
CA TYR A 72 3.90 4.02 -11.47
C TYR A 72 2.91 3.01 -10.88
N LEU A 73 2.26 3.31 -9.75
CA LEU A 73 1.25 2.44 -9.13
C LEU A 73 0.00 2.24 -9.99
N SER A 74 -0.29 3.17 -10.92
CA SER A 74 -1.41 3.04 -11.86
C SER A 74 -1.14 2.06 -13.00
N ASP A 75 0.13 1.72 -13.27
CA ASP A 75 0.50 0.78 -14.33
C ASP A 75 0.12 -0.65 -13.93
N MET A 76 -0.91 -1.19 -14.57
CA MET A 76 -1.35 -2.57 -14.39
C MET A 76 -0.25 -3.59 -14.69
N ASN A 77 0.60 -3.33 -15.70
CA ASN A 77 1.68 -4.24 -16.06
C ASN A 77 2.74 -4.30 -14.97
N LEU A 78 3.01 -3.17 -14.30
CA LEU A 78 3.92 -3.11 -13.17
C LEU A 78 3.34 -3.85 -11.96
N ARG A 79 2.07 -3.60 -11.60
CA ARG A 79 1.43 -4.30 -10.48
C ARG A 79 1.44 -5.81 -10.68
N ARG A 80 1.19 -6.25 -11.91
CA ARG A 80 1.30 -7.66 -12.28
C ARG A 80 2.74 -8.16 -12.22
N LEU A 81 3.69 -7.39 -12.73
CA LEU A 81 5.12 -7.73 -12.65
C LEU A 81 5.57 -7.94 -11.21
N MET A 82 5.23 -7.04 -10.29
CA MET A 82 5.60 -7.15 -8.88
C MET A 82 5.04 -8.43 -8.25
N PHE A 83 3.82 -8.81 -8.61
CA PHE A 83 3.25 -10.08 -8.17
C PHE A 83 3.98 -11.28 -8.77
N ASP A 84 4.27 -11.25 -10.07
CA ASP A 84 5.02 -12.32 -10.75
C ASP A 84 6.46 -12.42 -10.19
N MET A 85 7.10 -11.32 -9.80
CA MET A 85 8.41 -11.30 -9.10
C MET A 85 8.34 -12.06 -7.78
N MET A 86 7.30 -11.82 -6.98
CA MET A 86 7.07 -12.55 -5.73
C MET A 86 6.82 -14.05 -5.98
N LEU A 87 6.05 -14.39 -7.02
CA LEU A 87 5.82 -15.78 -7.42
C LEU A 87 7.10 -16.49 -7.89
N ALA A 88 7.89 -15.81 -8.72
CA ALA A 88 9.19 -16.32 -9.17
C ALA A 88 10.14 -16.54 -8.00
N TRP A 89 10.09 -15.68 -6.98
CA TRP A 89 10.95 -15.79 -5.82
C TRP A 89 10.67 -17.01 -4.94
N GLU A 90 9.40 -17.45 -4.84
CA GLU A 90 9.05 -18.67 -4.10
C GLU A 90 9.74 -19.90 -4.72
N ASN A 91 9.71 -20.01 -6.05
CA ASN A 91 10.26 -21.13 -6.82
C ASN A 91 11.14 -20.62 -7.99
N PRO A 92 12.36 -20.17 -7.71
CA PRO A 92 13.22 -19.51 -8.70
C PRO A 92 14.05 -20.49 -9.51
N GLY A 93 14.33 -21.70 -9.00
CA GLY A 93 15.15 -22.70 -9.66
C GLY A 93 14.37 -23.59 -10.65
N ALA A 94 15.09 -24.19 -11.60
CA ALA A 94 14.53 -25.08 -12.63
C ALA A 94 14.03 -26.45 -12.11
N GLU A 95 14.25 -26.79 -10.84
CA GLU A 95 13.68 -27.99 -10.20
C GLU A 95 12.17 -27.81 -9.92
N GLU A 96 11.38 -27.82 -11.00
CA GLU A 96 9.93 -27.74 -10.96
C GLU A 96 9.37 -29.15 -10.66
N GLY A 97 9.42 -29.55 -9.38
CA GLY A 97 9.11 -30.91 -8.94
C GLY A 97 8.10 -30.99 -7.79
N LEU A 98 6.86 -31.34 -8.14
CA LEU A 98 5.67 -31.56 -7.30
C LEU A 98 4.98 -30.32 -6.73
N LEU A 99 3.96 -29.81 -7.44
CA LEU A 99 2.56 -29.84 -6.98
C LEU A 99 1.61 -29.32 -8.08
N LYS A 100 1.02 -30.30 -8.78
CA LYS A 100 -0.25 -30.33 -9.53
C LYS A 100 -0.67 -29.13 -10.40
N ASN A 101 -0.62 -29.42 -11.71
CA ASN A 101 -1.38 -28.84 -12.79
C ASN A 101 -2.89 -29.05 -12.57
N ASN A 102 -3.70 -28.06 -12.98
CA ASN A 102 -4.86 -28.23 -13.87
C ASN A 102 -5.38 -26.83 -14.23
N SER A 103 -4.82 -26.22 -15.28
CA SER A 103 -5.35 -24.96 -15.83
C SER A 103 -6.42 -25.27 -16.88
N THR A 104 -7.65 -24.79 -16.66
CA THR A 104 -8.63 -24.61 -17.74
C THR A 104 -8.81 -23.11 -18.00
N SER A 105 -8.49 -22.70 -19.22
CA SER A 105 -8.65 -21.35 -19.78
C SER A 105 -10.09 -20.86 -19.72
N CYS A 106 -10.35 -19.63 -19.25
CA CYS A 106 -11.55 -18.85 -19.56
C CYS A 106 -11.30 -17.33 -19.44
N ASN A 107 -12.01 -16.57 -20.29
CA ASN A 107 -11.82 -15.15 -20.64
C ASN A 107 -12.03 -14.15 -19.48
N PRO A 108 -11.50 -12.91 -19.58
CA PRO A 108 -11.71 -11.89 -18.56
C PRO A 108 -13.16 -11.41 -18.57
N VAL A 109 -13.84 -11.50 -17.43
CA VAL A 109 -15.12 -10.82 -17.21
C VAL A 109 -14.81 -9.51 -16.47
N GLU A 110 -15.09 -8.40 -17.12
CA GLU A 110 -15.13 -7.08 -16.50
C GLU A 110 -16.37 -7.03 -15.59
N ILE A 111 -16.18 -6.71 -14.32
CA ILE A 111 -17.29 -6.44 -13.39
C ILE A 111 -17.10 -5.02 -12.88
N GLU A 112 -18.11 -4.22 -13.15
CA GLU A 112 -18.21 -2.79 -12.85
C GLU A 112 -18.19 -2.50 -11.35
N ASP A 113 -17.67 -1.32 -11.04
CA ASP A 113 -17.50 -0.73 -9.72
C ASP A 113 -18.84 -0.45 -9.05
N GLU A 114 -19.08 -1.04 -7.88
CA GLU A 114 -19.94 -0.48 -6.83
C GLU A 114 -19.67 -1.22 -5.51
N ASP A 115 -18.98 -0.56 -4.57
CA ASP A 115 -19.43 -0.33 -3.19
C ASP A 115 -18.26 0.18 -2.32
N GLU A 116 -18.45 1.33 -1.70
CA GLU A 116 -17.51 2.06 -0.84
C GLU A 116 -17.53 1.45 0.58
N GLY A 117 -17.30 0.13 0.66
CA GLY A 117 -17.37 -0.65 1.89
C GLY A 117 -16.03 -1.29 2.25
N SER A 118 -15.53 -0.94 3.43
CA SER A 118 -14.37 -1.49 4.15
C SER A 118 -13.78 -2.80 3.58
N ILE A 119 -12.53 -2.73 3.11
CA ILE A 119 -11.68 -3.87 2.72
C ILE A 119 -11.51 -4.93 3.82
N PHE A 120 -12.03 -4.69 5.04
CA PHE A 120 -11.81 -5.53 6.22
C PHE A 120 -13.01 -6.40 6.65
N TYR A 121 -14.19 -6.31 5.99
CA TYR A 121 -15.35 -7.10 6.44
C TYR A 121 -16.18 -7.78 5.34
N ALA A 122 -15.91 -7.58 4.05
CA ALA A 122 -16.66 -8.27 3.00
C ALA A 122 -16.03 -9.62 2.64
N ASN A 123 -16.91 -10.62 2.48
CA ASN A 123 -16.75 -12.05 2.18
C ASN A 123 -15.96 -12.35 0.87
N SER A 124 -14.77 -11.78 0.73
CA SER A 124 -13.88 -11.85 -0.44
C SER A 124 -13.42 -13.28 -0.72
N THR A 125 -13.48 -14.14 0.29
CA THR A 125 -13.16 -15.57 0.22
C THR A 125 -14.15 -16.36 -0.62
N SER A 126 -15.42 -15.95 -0.70
CA SER A 126 -16.42 -16.65 -1.52
C SER A 126 -16.20 -16.44 -3.02
N LEU A 127 -15.62 -15.30 -3.42
CA LEU A 127 -15.28 -15.02 -4.82
C LEU A 127 -13.87 -15.51 -5.18
N ALA A 128 -12.92 -15.44 -4.24
CA ALA A 128 -11.54 -15.91 -4.40
C ALA A 128 -11.42 -17.42 -4.63
N VAL A 129 -12.39 -18.20 -4.15
CA VAL A 129 -12.45 -19.65 -4.35
C VAL A 129 -12.99 -20.03 -5.74
N GLN A 130 -13.65 -19.11 -6.45
CA GLN A 130 -14.30 -19.39 -7.73
C GLN A 130 -13.66 -18.68 -8.94
N VAL A 131 -12.65 -17.82 -8.72
CA VAL A 131 -11.97 -17.08 -9.79
C VAL A 131 -10.46 -17.27 -9.66
N ASN A 132 -9.91 -18.05 -10.60
CA ASN A 132 -8.52 -18.46 -10.79
C ASN A 132 -7.98 -19.59 -9.90
N ASP A 133 -7.95 -20.78 -10.48
CA ASP A 133 -6.78 -21.65 -10.39
C ASP A 133 -5.48 -20.81 -10.48
N MET A 134 -4.47 -21.11 -9.65
CA MET A 134 -3.03 -20.83 -9.84
C MET A 134 -2.36 -19.71 -9.00
N LYS A 135 -1.33 -20.16 -8.27
CA LYS A 135 -0.16 -19.43 -7.72
C LYS A 135 -0.46 -18.23 -6.80
N THR A 136 -0.45 -18.51 -5.49
CA THR A 136 -0.44 -17.52 -4.40
C THR A 136 0.97 -17.17 -3.95
N VAL A 137 1.14 -16.06 -3.24
CA VAL A 137 2.42 -15.60 -2.69
C VAL A 137 2.44 -15.79 -1.17
N GLY A 138 3.55 -16.27 -0.62
CA GLY A 138 3.79 -16.42 0.82
C GLY A 138 4.55 -15.24 1.41
N LEU A 139 4.60 -15.23 2.74
CA LEU A 139 5.22 -14.16 3.53
C LEU A 139 6.66 -13.87 3.10
N SER A 140 7.50 -14.90 2.93
CA SER A 140 8.92 -14.75 2.62
C SER A 140 9.18 -14.01 1.30
N ALA A 141 8.39 -14.31 0.27
CA ALA A 141 8.50 -13.63 -1.03
C ALA A 141 8.02 -12.18 -0.93
N PHE A 142 6.91 -11.95 -0.22
CA PHE A 142 6.37 -10.61 -0.02
C PHE A 142 7.36 -9.72 0.74
N THR A 143 7.95 -10.20 1.83
CA THR A 143 8.89 -9.43 2.65
C THR A 143 10.22 -9.15 1.97
N ARG A 144 10.58 -9.90 0.93
CA ARG A 144 11.80 -9.70 0.15
C ARG A 144 11.64 -8.73 -1.02
N ILE A 145 10.49 -8.79 -1.71
CA ILE A 145 10.27 -7.99 -2.92
C ILE A 145 9.51 -6.70 -2.61
N ALA A 146 8.45 -6.72 -1.80
CA ALA A 146 7.60 -5.56 -1.58
C ALA A 146 8.35 -4.34 -0.99
N PRO A 147 9.29 -4.51 -0.03
CA PRO A 147 10.04 -3.38 0.53
C PRO A 147 11.01 -2.67 -0.41
N SER A 148 11.25 -3.24 -1.60
CA SER A 148 11.97 -2.53 -2.68
C SER A 148 11.25 -1.25 -3.10
N CYS A 149 9.95 -1.16 -2.79
CA CYS A 149 9.11 0.00 -3.00
C CYS A 149 8.56 0.45 -1.64
N PRO A 150 9.22 1.37 -0.91
CA PRO A 150 8.82 1.77 0.44
C PRO A 150 7.38 2.31 0.56
N ILE A 151 6.87 2.90 -0.53
CA ILE A 151 5.47 3.36 -0.62
C ILE A 151 4.49 2.17 -0.52
N ILE A 152 4.87 1.00 -1.04
CA ILE A 152 4.06 -0.22 -1.03
C ILE A 152 4.22 -0.97 0.28
N ALA A 153 5.45 -1.12 0.79
CA ALA A 153 5.67 -1.75 2.08
C ALA A 153 6.97 -1.22 2.68
N ASP A 154 6.93 -0.87 3.96
CA ASP A 154 8.14 -0.54 4.71
C ASP A 154 8.66 -1.77 5.47
N LEU A 155 9.98 -1.89 5.62
CA LEU A 155 10.64 -3.02 6.28
C LEU A 155 10.13 -3.28 7.72
N VAL A 156 9.68 -2.24 8.42
CA VAL A 156 9.16 -2.34 9.79
C VAL A 156 7.71 -2.86 9.81
N THR A 157 6.90 -2.47 8.82
CA THR A 157 5.45 -2.75 8.81
C THR A 157 5.05 -3.90 7.91
N VAL A 158 5.97 -4.40 7.08
CA VAL A 158 5.70 -5.40 6.03
C VAL A 158 5.02 -6.67 6.55
N HIS A 159 5.37 -7.16 7.74
CA HIS A 159 4.75 -8.32 8.35
C HIS A 159 3.29 -8.07 8.73
N ASN A 160 3.02 -6.95 9.41
CA ASN A 160 1.67 -6.54 9.78
C ASN A 160 0.80 -6.29 8.54
N LEU A 161 1.38 -5.71 7.49
CA LEU A 161 0.70 -5.50 6.22
C LEU A 161 0.34 -6.84 5.57
N PHE A 162 1.27 -7.79 5.50
CA PHE A 162 1.01 -9.11 4.93
C PHE A 162 -0.11 -9.84 5.70
N ASP A 163 -0.06 -9.82 7.03
CA ASP A 163 -1.09 -10.42 7.88
C ASP A 163 -2.47 -9.77 7.63
N ALA A 164 -2.51 -8.44 7.50
CA ALA A 164 -3.74 -7.72 7.17
C ALA A 164 -4.29 -8.09 5.78
N LEU A 165 -3.41 -8.27 4.78
CA LEU A 165 -3.80 -8.66 3.43
C LEU A 165 -4.22 -10.13 3.32
N THR A 166 -3.73 -10.99 4.23
CA THR A 166 -3.92 -12.45 4.13
C THR A 166 -4.75 -13.05 5.27
N CYS A 167 -5.34 -12.21 6.12
CA CYS A 167 -6.14 -12.61 7.27
C CYS A 167 -7.29 -13.55 6.91
N SER A 168 -7.87 -13.37 5.72
CA SER A 168 -8.98 -14.16 5.20
C SER A 168 -8.55 -15.31 4.28
N SER A 169 -7.28 -15.37 3.88
CA SER A 169 -6.75 -16.32 2.89
C SER A 169 -5.70 -17.28 3.46
N GLY A 170 -5.70 -17.48 4.77
CA GLY A 170 -4.84 -18.47 5.43
C GLY A 170 -3.34 -18.18 5.26
N GLY A 171 -2.93 -16.91 5.23
CA GLY A 171 -1.52 -16.54 5.09
C GLY A 171 -0.97 -16.65 3.66
N ARG A 172 -1.85 -16.77 2.65
CA ARG A 172 -1.47 -16.79 1.22
C ARG A 172 -2.04 -15.57 0.51
N LEU A 173 -1.17 -14.76 -0.08
CA LEU A 173 -1.55 -13.56 -0.81
C LEU A 173 -1.97 -13.90 -2.24
N HIS A 174 -3.21 -13.55 -2.59
CA HIS A 174 -3.73 -13.69 -3.94
C HIS A 174 -3.53 -12.40 -4.75
N TYR A 175 -3.38 -12.53 -6.07
CA TYR A 175 -3.18 -11.37 -6.94
C TYR A 175 -4.32 -10.36 -6.85
N PHE A 176 -5.58 -10.80 -6.79
CA PHE A 176 -6.72 -9.88 -6.71
C PHE A 176 -6.68 -9.00 -5.45
N VAL A 177 -6.25 -9.55 -4.31
CA VAL A 177 -6.09 -8.80 -3.06
C VAL A 177 -4.96 -7.79 -3.22
N TYR A 178 -3.83 -8.23 -3.78
CA TYR A 178 -2.66 -7.38 -4.01
C TYR A 178 -2.96 -6.23 -4.99
N ASP A 179 -3.60 -6.51 -6.12
CA ASP A 179 -4.02 -5.49 -7.10
C ASP A 179 -5.03 -4.50 -6.50
N LYS A 180 -6.01 -4.98 -5.73
CA LYS A 180 -6.97 -4.12 -5.01
C LYS A 180 -6.27 -3.23 -3.99
N TYR A 181 -5.32 -3.77 -3.25
CA TYR A 181 -4.49 -3.02 -2.30
C TYR A 181 -3.72 -1.89 -3.00
N LEU A 182 -2.97 -2.21 -4.06
CA LEU A 182 -2.18 -1.23 -4.81
C LEU A 182 -3.04 -0.16 -5.51
N LYS A 183 -4.20 -0.54 -6.07
CA LYS A 183 -5.17 0.43 -6.62
C LYS A 183 -5.69 1.38 -5.56
N SER A 184 -6.00 0.86 -4.37
CA SER A 184 -6.45 1.67 -3.23
C SER A 184 -5.36 2.63 -2.77
N LEU A 185 -4.11 2.16 -2.75
CA LEU A 185 -2.94 2.97 -2.42
C LEU A 185 -2.69 4.09 -3.44
N ASP A 186 -2.76 3.80 -4.76
CA ASP A 186 -2.67 4.80 -5.83
C ASP A 186 -3.75 5.88 -5.68
N ARG A 187 -5.00 5.48 -5.38
CA ARG A 187 -6.11 6.41 -5.13
C ARG A 187 -5.82 7.35 -3.96
N VAL A 188 -5.32 6.83 -2.84
CA VAL A 188 -4.95 7.64 -1.67
C VAL A 188 -3.80 8.59 -2.03
N PHE A 189 -2.77 8.10 -2.71
CA PHE A 189 -1.63 8.92 -3.11
C PHE A 189 -2.02 10.05 -4.07
N ARG A 190 -2.88 9.77 -5.05
CA ARG A 190 -3.44 10.80 -5.94
C ARG A 190 -4.27 11.82 -5.20
N SER A 191 -5.07 11.39 -4.23
CA SER A 191 -5.84 12.28 -3.36
C SER A 191 -4.92 13.24 -2.60
N ILE A 192 -3.87 12.72 -1.95
CA ILE A 192 -2.87 13.52 -1.24
C ILE A 192 -2.19 14.52 -2.19
N LYS A 193 -1.74 14.06 -3.36
CA LYS A 193 -1.10 14.92 -4.37
C LYS A 193 -2.06 16.02 -4.85
N GLY A 194 -3.34 15.71 -5.04
CA GLY A 194 -4.37 16.68 -5.38
C GLY A 194 -4.59 17.73 -4.29
N VAL A 195 -4.62 17.30 -3.02
CA VAL A 195 -4.73 18.21 -1.87
C VAL A 195 -3.50 19.11 -1.77
N MET A 196 -2.29 18.58 -1.95
CA MET A 196 -1.05 19.37 -1.91
C MET A 196 -0.98 20.43 -3.03
N GLN A 197 -1.57 20.15 -4.19
CA GLN A 197 -1.62 21.09 -5.32
C GLN A 197 -2.78 22.09 -5.23
N SER A 198 -3.72 21.88 -4.31
CA SER A 198 -4.88 22.75 -4.10
C SER A 198 -4.50 24.02 -3.32
N SER A 199 -5.19 25.12 -3.63
CA SER A 199 -5.10 26.38 -2.87
C SER A 199 -5.43 26.23 -1.39
N LEU A 200 -6.11 25.13 -0.99
CA LEU A 200 -6.39 24.80 0.41
C LEU A 200 -5.10 24.61 1.23
N ALA A 201 -4.02 24.07 0.65
CA ALA A 201 -2.75 23.95 1.37
C ALA A 201 -2.16 25.33 1.74
N SER A 202 -2.45 26.37 0.96
CA SER A 202 -2.01 27.74 1.23
C SER A 202 -2.88 28.50 2.24
N SER A 203 -4.10 28.05 2.50
CA SER A 203 -4.98 28.68 3.50
C SER A 203 -4.64 28.27 4.94
N PHE A 204 -4.02 27.11 5.11
CA PHE A 204 -3.51 26.67 6.41
C PHE A 204 -2.07 27.16 6.51
N ASN A 205 -1.75 28.00 7.48
CA ASN A 205 -0.37 28.43 7.76
C ASN A 205 0.43 27.25 8.33
N LEU A 206 0.67 26.22 7.50
CA LEU A 206 1.39 25.01 7.86
C LEU A 206 2.87 25.34 8.12
N ASP A 207 3.48 24.55 8.98
CA ASP A 207 4.91 24.71 9.27
C ASP A 207 5.76 24.32 8.05
N ALA A 208 7.01 24.80 8.00
CA ALA A 208 7.91 24.47 6.89
C ALA A 208 8.14 22.95 6.79
N GLY A 209 7.79 22.35 5.65
CA GLY A 209 7.91 20.91 5.40
C GLY A 209 6.71 20.07 5.87
N GLU A 210 5.69 20.70 6.44
CA GLU A 210 4.44 20.03 6.80
C GLU A 210 3.53 19.87 5.58
N CYS A 211 3.01 18.66 5.36
CA CYS A 211 2.09 18.38 4.25
C CYS A 211 0.80 17.75 4.74
N ILE A 212 -0.30 18.06 4.04
CA ILE A 212 -1.62 17.52 4.34
C ILE A 212 -1.69 16.08 3.82
N VAL A 213 -2.08 15.17 4.70
CA VAL A 213 -2.25 13.74 4.43
C VAL A 213 -3.73 13.42 4.19
N ALA A 214 -4.65 14.03 4.95
CA ALA A 214 -6.07 13.82 4.78
C ALA A 214 -6.88 15.03 5.24
N ILE A 215 -8.05 15.22 4.61
CA ILE A 215 -9.04 16.21 5.00
C ILE A 215 -10.38 15.48 5.12
N ASP A 216 -11.06 15.65 6.25
CA ASP A 216 -12.40 15.13 6.49
C ASP A 216 -13.32 16.26 6.95
N GLY A 217 -14.60 16.20 6.60
CA GLY A 217 -15.56 17.27 6.90
C GLY A 217 -15.43 18.54 6.04
N ASP A 218 -14.82 18.43 4.85
CA ASP A 218 -14.74 19.53 3.86
C ASP A 218 -16.10 19.81 3.20
N LYS A 219 -16.94 18.77 3.09
CA LYS A 219 -18.29 18.90 2.51
C LYS A 219 -19.26 19.43 3.58
N PRO A 220 -20.04 20.50 3.30
CA PRO A 220 -20.98 21.08 4.28
C PRO A 220 -22.04 20.11 4.83
N ILE A 221 -22.32 19.03 4.10
CA ILE A 221 -23.37 18.06 4.42
C ILE A 221 -22.90 17.03 5.47
N HIS A 222 -21.59 16.82 5.61
CA HIS A 222 -21.01 15.83 6.52
C HIS A 222 -19.80 16.42 7.28
N PRO A 223 -19.99 17.38 8.19
CA PRO A 223 -18.90 17.96 8.96
C PRO A 223 -18.39 16.99 10.04
N VAL A 224 -17.11 17.09 10.37
CA VAL A 224 -16.56 16.48 11.58
C VAL A 224 -17.06 17.26 12.79
N LEU A 225 -17.55 16.55 13.81
CA LEU A 225 -18.04 17.20 15.04
C LEU A 225 -16.97 17.13 16.13
N GLN A 226 -16.51 18.29 16.58
CA GLN A 226 -15.66 18.42 17.75
C GLN A 226 -16.51 18.57 19.02
N HIS A 227 -16.38 17.64 19.95
CA HIS A 227 -17.04 17.67 21.24
C HIS A 227 -16.16 18.36 22.29
N ILE A 228 -16.71 19.43 22.90
CA ILE A 228 -16.10 20.16 24.02
C ILE A 228 -17.15 20.21 25.14
N GLY A 229 -16.93 19.42 26.19
CA GLY A 229 -17.95 19.21 27.23
C GLY A 229 -19.22 18.58 26.64
N ILE A 230 -20.37 19.24 26.82
CA ILE A 230 -21.66 18.82 26.26
C ILE A 230 -21.97 19.42 24.88
N SER A 231 -21.11 20.31 24.38
CA SER A 231 -21.31 21.01 23.10
C SER A 231 -20.60 20.28 21.97
N ALA A 232 -21.19 20.31 20.77
CA ALA A 232 -20.58 19.78 19.54
C ALA A 232 -20.45 20.92 18.51
N TRP A 233 -19.24 21.09 17.98
CA TRP A 233 -18.91 22.12 17.01
C TRP A 233 -18.64 21.46 15.66
N PRO A 234 -19.38 21.82 14.59
CA PRO A 234 -19.09 21.31 13.26
C PRO A 234 -17.83 21.97 12.67
N GLY A 235 -17.06 21.20 11.93
CA GLY A 235 -15.84 21.68 11.30
C GLY A 235 -15.20 20.68 10.36
N THR A 236 -14.04 21.10 9.85
CA THR A 236 -13.17 20.31 8.98
C THR A 236 -11.96 19.87 9.78
N LEU A 237 -11.63 18.58 9.70
CA LEU A 237 -10.46 17.99 10.32
C LEU A 237 -9.39 17.72 9.27
N ILE A 238 -8.17 18.15 9.56
CA ILE A 238 -7.05 18.10 8.62
C ILE A 238 -5.91 17.38 9.31
N LEU A 239 -5.52 16.22 8.78
CA LEU A 239 -4.37 15.48 9.23
C LEU A 239 -3.16 15.86 8.38
N THR A 240 -2.07 16.24 9.02
CA THR A 240 -0.78 16.49 8.37
C THR A 240 0.27 15.49 8.84
N THR A 241 1.49 15.61 8.31
CA THR A 241 2.65 14.85 8.79
C THR A 241 3.10 15.21 10.21
N HIS A 242 2.68 16.35 10.76
CA HIS A 242 3.16 16.86 12.05
C HIS A 242 2.06 17.05 13.09
N ALA A 243 0.84 17.34 12.66
CA ALA A 243 -0.24 17.74 13.53
C ALA A 243 -1.61 17.36 12.97
N LEU A 244 -2.61 17.43 13.85
CA LEU A 244 -4.02 17.41 13.48
C LEU A 244 -4.58 18.82 13.65
N TYR A 245 -5.23 19.37 12.64
CA TYR A 245 -5.89 20.68 12.70
C TYR A 245 -7.40 20.51 12.65
N PHE A 246 -8.11 21.34 13.41
CA PHE A 246 -9.56 21.44 13.34
C PHE A 246 -9.98 22.87 13.04
N GLN A 247 -10.68 23.08 11.93
CA GLN A 247 -11.26 24.36 11.53
C GLN A 247 -12.76 24.34 11.81
N SER A 248 -13.22 25.11 12.80
CA SER A 248 -14.65 25.20 13.12
C SER A 248 -15.40 26.03 12.08
N ILE A 249 -16.56 25.56 11.62
CA ILE A 249 -17.49 26.35 10.80
C ILE A 249 -18.26 27.28 11.74
N ARG A 250 -17.85 28.55 11.83
CA ARG A 250 -18.54 29.55 12.67
C ARG A 250 -19.27 30.57 11.81
N VAL A 251 -20.54 30.79 12.11
CA VAL A 251 -21.30 31.92 11.58
C VAL A 251 -20.94 33.16 12.42
N GLY A 252 -20.13 34.08 11.86
CA GLY A 252 -20.04 35.47 12.33
C GLY A 252 -18.84 35.89 13.18
N TYR A 253 -17.99 34.97 13.66
CA TYR A 253 -16.69 35.28 14.26
C TYR A 253 -15.66 34.34 13.65
N GLY A 254 -14.59 34.91 13.06
CA GLY A 254 -13.69 34.26 12.12
C GLY A 254 -13.24 32.84 12.47
N ASP A 255 -12.89 32.09 11.42
CA ASP A 255 -12.47 30.70 11.50
C ASP A 255 -11.37 30.49 12.54
N LYS A 256 -11.73 29.82 13.64
CA LYS A 256 -10.74 29.41 14.64
C LYS A 256 -10.20 28.05 14.23
N ILE A 257 -8.94 28.04 13.79
CA ILE A 257 -8.18 26.81 13.56
C ILE A 257 -7.50 26.43 14.88
N VAL A 258 -7.68 25.20 15.32
CA VAL A 258 -7.01 24.62 16.49
C VAL A 258 -6.01 23.58 16.01
N LYS A 259 -4.74 23.72 16.42
CA LYS A 259 -3.66 22.76 16.15
C LYS A 259 -3.49 21.80 17.32
N TYR A 260 -3.42 20.52 17.03
CA TYR A 260 -3.08 19.42 17.93
C TYR A 260 -1.77 18.83 17.45
N ASP A 261 -0.68 19.26 18.09
CA ASP A 261 0.66 18.82 17.74
C ASP A 261 0.82 17.32 18.03
N LEU A 262 1.17 16.55 17.00
CA LEU A 262 1.38 15.11 17.09
C LEU A 262 2.87 14.75 17.25
N ALA A 263 3.77 15.66 16.92
CA ALA A 263 5.21 15.40 16.85
C ALA A 263 5.92 15.76 18.16
N THR A 264 5.55 16.89 18.77
CA THR A 264 6.34 17.48 19.87
C THR A 264 5.75 17.24 21.26
N ASP A 265 4.45 16.92 21.37
CA ASP A 265 3.81 16.63 22.65
C ASP A 265 3.93 15.15 23.03
N SER A 266 4.93 14.83 23.86
CA SER A 266 5.21 13.45 24.29
C SER A 266 4.19 12.88 25.28
N ASN A 267 3.28 13.68 25.84
CA ASN A 267 2.28 13.24 26.83
C ASN A 267 0.88 13.09 26.23
N GLN A 268 0.78 13.06 24.90
CA GLN A 268 -0.49 12.89 24.22
C GLN A 268 -0.98 11.43 24.24
N VAL A 269 -2.30 11.27 24.30
CA VAL A 269 -3.01 10.01 24.25
C VAL A 269 -4.06 10.13 23.16
N ILE A 270 -3.91 9.32 22.12
CA ILE A 270 -4.86 9.20 21.01
C ILE A 270 -5.51 7.83 21.10
N LYS A 271 -6.84 7.80 21.20
CA LYS A 271 -7.59 6.54 21.32
C LYS A 271 -8.85 6.61 20.48
N ARG A 272 -9.24 5.46 19.92
CA ARG A 272 -10.59 5.27 19.41
C ARG A 272 -11.58 5.38 20.57
N ASP A 273 -12.68 6.06 20.35
CA ASP A 273 -13.77 6.13 21.31
C ASP A 273 -15.12 6.04 20.59
N PHE A 274 -16.17 5.99 21.39
CA PHE A 274 -17.54 6.01 20.91
C PHE A 274 -18.16 7.36 21.26
N THR A 275 -18.99 7.85 20.36
CA THR A 275 -19.67 9.15 20.49
C THR A 275 -21.14 9.00 20.10
N GLY A 276 -21.97 9.96 20.49
CA GLY A 276 -23.40 9.96 20.24
C GLY A 276 -24.08 11.14 20.94
N PRO A 277 -25.37 11.40 20.63
CA PRO A 277 -26.11 12.47 21.28
C PRO A 277 -26.01 12.35 22.80
N LEU A 278 -25.78 13.48 23.49
CA LEU A 278 -25.72 13.54 24.96
C LEU A 278 -24.61 12.65 25.59
N GLY A 279 -23.56 12.29 24.84
CA GLY A 279 -22.47 11.45 25.35
C GLY A 279 -22.76 9.95 25.35
N VAL A 280 -23.83 9.52 24.68
CA VAL A 280 -24.14 8.09 24.49
C VAL A 280 -23.11 7.45 23.56
N ARG A 281 -22.58 6.28 23.92
CA ARG A 281 -21.57 5.53 23.14
C ARG A 281 -22.21 4.73 22.01
N LEU A 282 -22.75 5.40 20.98
CA LEU A 282 -23.55 4.77 19.93
C LEU A 282 -22.80 4.59 18.60
N PHE A 283 -21.89 5.51 18.27
CA PHE A 283 -21.15 5.53 17.01
C PHE A 283 -19.67 5.28 17.28
N ASP A 284 -19.07 4.32 16.57
CA ASP A 284 -17.68 3.86 16.70
C ASP A 284 -16.67 4.68 15.88
N LYS A 285 -17.15 5.73 15.20
CA LYS A 285 -16.34 6.67 14.42
C LYS A 285 -15.85 7.86 15.25
N ALA A 286 -15.29 7.62 16.45
CA ALA A 286 -14.74 8.70 17.27
C ALA A 286 -13.24 8.53 17.56
N VAL A 287 -12.54 9.67 17.63
CA VAL A 287 -11.15 9.76 18.02
C VAL A 287 -11.02 10.76 19.17
N MET A 288 -10.51 10.29 20.30
CA MET A 288 -10.18 11.14 21.43
C MET A 288 -8.70 11.54 21.36
N TYR A 289 -8.44 12.84 21.49
CA TYR A 289 -7.11 13.41 21.69
C TYR A 289 -7.03 14.00 23.09
N LYS A 290 -6.07 13.54 23.89
CA LYS A 290 -5.80 14.06 25.22
C LYS A 290 -4.31 14.38 25.38
N SER A 291 -4.01 15.61 25.75
CA SER A 291 -2.68 16.15 26.07
C SER A 291 -2.70 16.69 27.51
N SER A 292 -1.51 17.02 28.03
CA SER A 292 -1.36 17.78 29.27
C SER A 292 -2.09 19.13 29.27
N THR A 293 -2.32 19.72 28.08
CA THR A 293 -2.96 21.04 27.93
C THR A 293 -4.40 20.99 27.41
N LEU A 294 -4.80 19.91 26.72
CA LEU A 294 -6.07 19.84 25.98
C LEU A 294 -6.69 18.45 26.04
N THR A 295 -8.01 18.34 26.23
CA THR A 295 -8.76 17.08 26.00
C THR A 295 -9.91 17.38 25.06
N ASN A 296 -9.94 16.72 23.90
CA ASN A 296 -11.00 16.88 22.89
C ASN A 296 -11.39 15.53 22.31
N LEU A 297 -12.68 15.40 21.98
CA LEU A 297 -13.23 14.23 21.33
C LEU A 297 -13.77 14.63 19.95
N PHE A 298 -13.30 13.99 18.90
CA PHE A 298 -13.76 14.19 17.54
C PHE A 298 -14.66 13.04 17.11
N ARG A 299 -15.80 13.36 16.53
CA ARG A 299 -16.67 12.43 15.84
C ARG A 299 -16.49 12.60 14.34
N LEU A 300 -15.94 11.58 13.71
CA LEU A 300 -15.80 11.44 12.27
C LEU A 300 -17.13 10.92 11.68
N SER A 301 -17.52 11.41 10.51
CA SER A 301 -18.81 11.04 9.87
C SER A 301 -18.70 9.80 9.00
#